data_AF-A0A957YX57-F1
#
_entry.id   AF-A0A957YX57-F1
#
_cell.length_a   1.000
_cell.length_b   1.000
_cell.length_c   1.000
_cell.angle_alpha   90.00
_cell.angle_beta   90.00
_cell.angle_gamma   90.00
#
_symmetry.space_group_name_H-M   'P 1'
#
loop_
_entity.id
_entity.type
_entity.pdbx_description
1 polymer ?
#
loop_
_entity_poly.entity_id
_entity_poly.type
_entity_poly.pdbx_seq_one_letter_code
_entity_poly.pdbx_strand_id
1 'polypeptide(L)'
;MKRRTNLVLISIFSLIVLCTLLLYHDIYQELYNNRLGFGEPVRFADAPFDETLTPNVVQVTYVRELPRAKVLWDWLELLIVPAALATVGLLFSRAQRHHEIELARKREAADERAIESRAQETALQGYFDRMTELLLDRRLCDPTVSDEVREIARVRTLNILRRLDTKRMRFVLEFLHDMQLICEETPTLALQGADLRSALLRNSQLPDINLAQALLSEATLAGANLTAGQLNGALLNKADLSSAKLQDASLMGANLVKANLRHADLRGANLVKANCAEVDLSYANLRGANLQEAHLEQVNLTGATFDEKTQWPTGFAPPPKAKVSPKRAKANQPWHWLSHSWWPSKNRMNHP
;
A
#
# COMPACT_ATOMS: atom_id res chain seq x y z
N MET A 1 11.95 5.71 13.65
CA MET A 1 13.32 6.24 13.42
C MET A 1 13.55 7.63 14.03
N LYS A 2 12.66 8.63 13.88
CA LYS A 2 12.82 10.00 14.44
C LYS A 2 13.10 10.13 15.95
N ARG A 3 12.57 9.24 16.81
CA ARG A 3 12.85 9.28 18.26
C ARG A 3 14.28 8.85 18.61
N ARG A 4 14.90 7.97 17.81
CA ARG A 4 16.26 7.47 18.09
C ARG A 4 17.33 8.50 17.72
N THR A 5 17.16 9.26 16.64
CA THR A 5 18.08 10.33 16.27
C THR A 5 18.08 11.49 17.27
N ASN A 6 16.91 11.88 17.80
CA ASN A 6 16.84 12.91 18.84
C ASN A 6 17.49 12.45 20.16
N LEU A 7 17.34 11.18 20.55
CA LEU A 7 18.01 10.65 21.73
C LEU A 7 19.54 10.63 21.57
N VAL A 8 20.04 10.26 20.39
CA VAL A 8 21.49 10.24 20.12
C VAL A 8 22.06 11.65 20.15
N LEU A 9 21.38 12.64 19.56
CA LEU A 9 21.81 14.04 19.63
C LEU A 9 21.82 14.59 21.07
N ILE A 10 20.78 14.29 21.86
CA ILE A 10 20.73 14.72 23.26
C ILE A 10 21.87 14.06 24.06
N SER A 11 22.15 12.78 23.84
CA SER A 11 23.24 12.07 24.51
C SER A 11 24.62 12.64 24.16
N ILE A 12 24.85 12.99 22.89
CA ILE A 12 26.12 13.58 22.46
C ILE A 12 26.25 14.99 23.06
N PHE A 13 25.18 15.78 23.07
CA PHE A 13 25.18 17.11 23.68
C PHE A 13 25.47 17.05 25.19
N SER A 14 24.81 16.14 25.92
CA SER A 14 25.08 15.91 27.35
C SER A 14 26.51 15.47 27.63
N LEU A 15 27.09 14.63 26.76
CA LEU A 15 28.47 14.17 26.90
C LEU A 15 29.47 15.32 26.67
N ILE A 16 29.22 16.18 25.67
CA ILE A 16 30.05 17.36 25.40
C ILE A 16 30.00 18.33 26.58
N VAL A 17 28.80 18.63 27.11
CA VAL A 17 28.63 19.51 28.27
C VAL A 17 29.33 18.95 29.51
N LEU A 18 29.19 17.65 29.77
CA LEU A 18 29.86 16.99 30.89
C LEU A 18 31.39 17.04 30.73
N CYS A 19 31.91 16.78 29.53
CA CYS A 19 33.34 16.82 29.25
C CYS A 19 33.90 18.24 29.43
N THR A 20 33.17 19.27 29.00
CA THR A 20 33.57 20.67 29.24
C THR A 20 33.53 21.06 30.72
N LEU A 21 32.56 20.57 31.50
CA LEU A 21 32.49 20.83 32.93
C LEU A 21 33.62 20.14 33.69
N LEU A 22 34.00 18.92 33.29
CA LEU A 22 35.13 18.20 33.89
C LEU A 22 36.46 18.88 33.57
N LEU A 23 36.67 19.28 32.32
CA LEU A 23 37.86 20.06 31.94
C LEU A 23 37.92 21.40 32.69
N TYR A 24 36.78 22.08 32.84
CA TYR A 24 36.71 23.29 33.66
C TYR A 24 37.01 23.01 35.14
N HIS A 25 36.51 21.90 35.70
CA HIS A 25 36.75 21.51 37.08
C HIS A 25 38.23 21.22 37.36
N ASP A 26 38.90 20.43 36.50
CA ASP A 26 40.32 20.10 36.68
C ASP A 26 41.20 21.34 36.59
N ILE A 27 40.94 22.22 35.61
CA ILE A 27 41.65 23.50 35.47
C ILE A 27 41.39 24.39 36.70
N TYR A 28 40.16 24.40 37.23
CA TYR A 28 39.80 25.16 38.43
C TYR A 28 40.48 24.61 39.69
N GLN A 29 40.57 23.29 39.84
CA GLN A 29 41.28 22.63 40.94
C GLN A 29 42.77 22.92 40.89
N GLU A 30 43.38 22.88 39.70
CA GLU A 30 44.81 23.17 39.52
C GLU A 30 45.13 24.65 39.75
N LEU A 31 44.21 25.56 39.43
CA LEU A 31 44.30 26.99 39.76
C LEU A 31 44.08 27.28 41.25
N TYR A 32 43.13 26.58 41.89
CA TYR A 32 42.80 26.78 43.31
C TYR A 32 43.90 26.24 44.22
N ASN A 33 44.41 25.03 43.94
CA ASN A 33 45.46 24.37 44.72
C ASN A 33 46.82 25.07 44.59
N ASN A 34 47.10 25.75 43.46
CA ASN A 34 48.36 26.48 43.28
C ASN A 34 48.32 27.96 43.73
N ARG A 35 47.17 28.50 44.19
CA ARG A 35 47.04 29.92 44.63
C ARG A 35 46.80 30.14 46.12
N LEU A 36 46.49 29.11 46.91
CA LEU A 36 46.33 29.24 48.37
C LEU A 36 47.43 28.45 49.08
N GLY A 37 48.63 29.04 49.13
CA GLY A 37 49.75 28.52 49.90
C GLY A 37 49.44 28.51 51.40
N PHE A 38 49.27 27.32 51.96
CA PHE A 38 49.33 27.08 53.40
C PHE A 38 50.56 26.22 53.69
N GLY A 39 51.67 26.91 53.95
CA GLY A 39 52.78 26.33 54.73
C GLY A 39 52.30 26.01 56.15
N GLU A 40 52.89 25.00 56.75
CA GLU A 40 52.55 24.52 58.09
C GLU A 40 52.72 25.60 59.19
N PRO A 41 51.94 25.51 60.28
CA PRO A 41 51.58 26.66 61.12
C PRO A 41 52.65 27.05 62.15
N VAL A 42 52.97 28.34 62.21
CA VAL A 42 53.77 28.93 63.30
C VAL A 42 52.91 29.05 64.56
N ARG A 43 53.26 28.27 65.60
CA ARG A 43 52.67 28.35 66.94
C ARG A 43 53.24 29.53 67.72
N PHE A 44 52.37 30.41 68.23
CA PHE A 44 52.64 31.18 69.44
C PHE A 44 51.39 31.12 70.32
N ALA A 45 51.50 30.34 71.39
CA ALA A 45 50.64 30.43 72.55
C ALA A 45 51.25 31.46 73.52
N ASP A 46 50.37 31.95 74.40
CA ASP A 46 50.66 32.60 75.69
C ASP A 46 50.89 34.13 75.67
N ALA A 47 49.80 34.87 75.91
CA ALA A 47 49.72 35.81 77.04
C ALA A 47 48.27 36.32 77.24
N PRO A 48 47.87 36.61 78.48
CA PRO A 48 46.47 36.73 78.89
C PRO A 48 45.92 38.16 78.82
N PHE A 49 44.58 38.25 78.76
CA PHE A 49 43.72 39.30 79.33
C PHE A 49 44.02 40.77 78.97
N ASP A 50 43.14 41.43 78.22
CA ASP A 50 42.34 42.57 78.71
C ASP A 50 41.35 43.05 77.62
N GLU A 51 40.24 43.59 78.10
CA GLU A 51 39.21 44.32 77.38
C GLU A 51 39.78 45.54 76.63
N THR A 52 39.19 45.82 75.46
CA THR A 52 39.24 47.09 74.70
C THR A 52 40.46 47.45 73.83
N LEU A 53 40.17 47.58 72.53
CA LEU A 53 40.63 48.61 71.57
C LEU A 53 42.08 48.61 70.97
N THR A 54 42.16 48.13 69.71
CA THR A 54 42.82 48.76 68.50
C THR A 54 44.37 48.89 68.40
N PRO A 55 44.98 49.25 67.23
CA PRO A 55 45.42 48.33 66.15
C PRO A 55 46.88 48.58 65.63
N ASN A 56 47.30 47.82 64.60
CA ASN A 56 48.44 48.00 63.64
C ASN A 56 49.58 46.96 63.74
N VAL A 57 49.69 46.01 62.80
CA VAL A 57 50.22 46.05 61.41
C VAL A 57 51.75 46.10 61.34
N VAL A 58 52.35 44.99 60.87
CA VAL A 58 53.72 44.94 60.30
C VAL A 58 53.62 44.32 58.90
N GLN A 59 54.14 45.01 57.90
CA GLN A 59 54.18 44.59 56.49
C GLN A 59 55.46 43.79 56.18
N VAL A 60 55.36 42.81 55.27
CA VAL A 60 56.51 42.18 54.61
C VAL A 60 56.23 42.04 53.11
N THR A 61 57.21 42.46 52.31
CA THR A 61 57.21 42.54 50.84
C THR A 61 57.78 41.27 50.20
N TYR A 62 57.29 40.85 49.02
CA TYR A 62 57.93 39.81 48.20
C TYR A 62 58.03 40.21 46.71
N VAL A 63 59.13 39.74 46.11
CA VAL A 63 59.72 40.04 44.80
C VAL A 63 58.91 39.46 43.63
N ARG A 64 58.91 40.17 42.50
CA ARG A 64 58.20 39.87 41.25
C ARG A 64 59.04 39.00 40.30
N GLU A 65 58.46 37.93 39.76
CA GLU A 65 58.90 37.29 38.50
C GLU A 65 57.80 37.44 37.43
N LEU A 66 58.19 37.78 36.20
CA LEU A 66 57.29 38.00 35.04
C LEU A 66 57.17 36.72 34.18
N PRO A 67 55.97 36.18 33.87
CA PRO A 67 55.83 34.99 33.02
C PRO A 67 55.73 35.29 31.52
N ARG A 68 56.38 34.42 30.73
CA ARG A 68 56.39 34.29 29.26
C ARG A 68 55.02 33.90 28.65
N ALA A 69 54.69 34.54 27.52
CA ALA A 69 53.96 34.04 26.34
C ALA A 69 52.73 33.11 26.53
N LYS A 70 51.77 33.46 27.39
CA LYS A 70 50.44 32.84 27.46
C LYS A 70 49.36 33.47 26.55
N VAL A 71 49.70 34.41 25.67
CA VAL A 71 48.70 35.36 25.13
C VAL A 71 48.16 35.02 23.73
N LEU A 72 48.67 34.03 23.01
CA LEU A 72 48.15 33.70 21.66
C LEU A 72 47.28 32.44 21.65
N TRP A 73 47.66 31.42 22.41
CA TRP A 73 46.93 30.17 22.51
C TRP A 73 45.61 30.32 23.30
N ASP A 74 45.60 31.13 24.36
CA ASP A 74 44.38 31.44 25.13
C ASP A 74 43.30 32.15 24.27
N TRP A 75 43.69 32.99 23.31
CA TRP A 75 42.73 33.66 22.41
C TRP A 75 42.21 32.75 21.30
N LEU A 76 43.01 31.77 20.88
CA LEU A 76 42.59 30.74 19.94
C LEU A 76 41.54 29.83 20.59
N GLU A 77 41.73 29.43 21.85
CA GLU A 77 40.75 28.66 22.61
C GLU A 77 39.43 29.42 22.84
N LEU A 78 39.50 30.73 23.08
CA LEU A 78 38.34 31.60 23.26
C LEU A 78 37.44 31.69 22.00
N LEU A 79 38.01 31.51 20.80
CA LEU A 79 37.30 31.64 19.53
C LEU A 79 36.80 30.30 18.96
N ILE A 80 37.43 29.18 19.35
CA ILE A 80 37.06 27.83 18.92
C ILE A 80 35.65 27.45 19.40
N VAL A 81 35.31 27.72 20.66
CA VAL A 81 34.00 27.34 21.21
C VAL A 81 32.84 28.10 20.53
N PRO A 82 32.89 29.44 20.36
CA PRO A 82 31.87 30.17 19.60
C PRO A 82 31.79 29.75 18.13
N ALA A 83 32.92 29.50 17.47
CA ALA A 83 32.94 29.07 16.07
C ALA A 83 32.36 27.66 15.89
N ALA A 84 32.64 26.74 16.82
CA ALA A 84 32.05 25.40 16.86
C ALA A 84 30.53 25.46 17.10
N LEU A 85 30.07 26.28 18.06
CA LEU A 85 28.65 26.49 18.30
C LEU A 85 27.94 27.12 17.10
N ALA A 86 28.56 28.09 16.43
CA ALA A 86 28.02 28.72 15.22
C ALA A 86 27.94 27.73 14.05
N THR A 87 28.96 26.91 13.84
CA THR A 87 28.96 25.88 12.78
C THR A 87 27.92 24.79 13.07
N VAL A 88 27.80 24.31 14.30
CA VAL A 88 26.75 23.38 14.71
C VAL A 88 25.36 24.01 14.53
N GLY A 89 25.16 25.26 14.94
CA GLY A 89 23.91 25.99 14.76
C GLY A 89 23.52 26.17 13.29
N LEU A 90 24.50 26.47 12.42
CA LEU A 90 24.28 26.58 10.97
C LEU A 90 23.98 25.22 10.33
N LEU A 91 24.70 24.17 10.72
CA LEU A 91 24.44 22.80 10.24
C LEU A 91 23.07 22.30 10.72
N PHE A 92 22.72 22.54 11.98
CA PHE A 92 21.41 22.22 12.53
C PHE A 92 20.30 23.03 11.84
N SER A 93 20.48 24.34 11.61
CA SER A 93 19.52 25.17 10.87
C SER A 93 19.36 24.71 9.42
N ARG A 94 20.45 24.34 8.72
CA ARG A 94 20.38 23.79 7.36
C ARG A 94 19.68 22.43 7.34
N ALA A 95 20.00 21.55 8.28
CA ALA A 95 19.37 20.24 8.40
C ALA A 95 17.86 20.36 8.69
N GLN A 96 17.50 21.30 9.57
CA GLN A 96 16.11 21.56 9.91
C GLN A 96 15.32 22.15 8.73
N ARG A 97 15.90 23.11 7.99
CA ARG A 97 15.27 23.65 6.77
C ARG A 97 15.04 22.57 5.71
N HIS A 98 15.97 21.65 5.50
CA HIS A 98 15.77 20.54 4.57
C HIS A 98 14.58 19.66 4.96
N HIS A 99 14.47 19.35 6.26
CA HIS A 99 13.38 18.54 6.78
C HIS A 99 12.03 19.26 6.70
N GLU A 100 11.99 20.56 6.96
CA GLU A 100 10.79 21.40 6.83
C GLU A 100 10.32 21.48 5.37
N ILE A 101 11.23 21.66 4.41
CA ILE A 101 10.90 21.68 2.97
C ILE A 101 10.35 20.32 2.53
N GLU A 102 10.92 19.20 2.99
CA GLU A 102 10.42 17.87 2.64
C GLU A 102 9.02 17.61 3.22
N LEU A 103 8.76 18.06 4.44
CA LEU A 103 7.44 18.00 5.06
C LEU A 103 6.42 18.88 4.33
N ALA A 104 6.80 20.09 3.92
CA ALA A 104 5.95 20.99 3.14
C ALA A 104 5.55 20.35 1.80
N ARG A 105 6.52 19.82 1.03
CA ARG A 105 6.26 19.11 -0.24
C ARG A 105 5.33 17.91 -0.08
N LYS A 106 5.49 17.13 0.99
CA LYS A 106 4.61 15.98 1.28
C LYS A 106 3.19 16.41 1.63
N ARG A 107 3.02 17.54 2.32
CA ARG A 107 1.70 18.10 2.65
C ARG A 107 1.01 18.65 1.40
N GLU A 108 1.70 19.45 0.61
CA GLU A 108 1.16 19.98 -0.66
C GLU A 108 0.68 18.84 -1.58
N ALA A 109 1.50 17.80 -1.77
CA ALA A 109 1.10 16.65 -2.56
C ALA A 109 -0.06 15.83 -1.93
N ALA A 110 -0.17 15.83 -0.59
CA ALA A 110 -1.30 15.17 0.09
C ALA A 110 -2.59 15.99 -0.03
N ASP A 111 -2.50 17.32 0.06
CA ASP A 111 -3.62 18.24 -0.07
C ASP A 111 -4.15 18.23 -1.51
N GLU A 112 -3.27 18.22 -2.52
CA GLU A 112 -3.65 18.08 -3.93
C GLU A 112 -4.44 16.77 -4.19
N ARG A 113 -3.92 15.64 -3.70
CA ARG A 113 -4.62 14.34 -3.77
C ARG A 113 -5.96 14.34 -3.03
N ALA A 114 -6.04 15.06 -1.90
CA ALA A 114 -7.27 15.17 -1.14
C ALA A 114 -8.33 15.99 -1.89
N ILE A 115 -7.92 17.06 -2.58
CA ILE A 115 -8.81 17.87 -3.42
C ILE A 115 -9.34 17.04 -4.60
N GLU A 116 -8.46 16.31 -5.30
CA GLU A 116 -8.87 15.43 -6.40
C GLU A 116 -9.84 14.34 -5.93
N SER A 117 -9.51 13.67 -4.81
CA SER A 117 -10.38 12.65 -4.22
C SER A 117 -11.76 13.21 -3.85
N ARG A 118 -11.82 14.41 -3.27
CA ARG A 118 -13.09 15.09 -2.97
C ARG A 118 -13.88 15.39 -4.23
N ALA A 119 -13.23 15.89 -5.28
CA ALA A 119 -13.90 16.19 -6.55
C ALA A 119 -14.51 14.93 -7.18
N GLN A 120 -13.79 13.80 -7.17
CA GLN A 120 -14.29 12.52 -7.67
C GLN A 120 -15.47 11.99 -6.82
N GLU A 121 -15.41 12.17 -5.51
CA GLU A 121 -16.49 11.78 -4.60
C GLU A 121 -17.76 12.61 -4.81
N THR A 122 -17.64 13.93 -4.96
CA THR A 122 -18.76 14.80 -5.32
C THR A 122 -19.34 14.43 -6.69
N ALA A 123 -18.49 14.10 -7.68
CA ALA A 123 -18.94 13.66 -8.99
C ALA A 123 -19.71 12.34 -8.92
N LEU A 124 -19.24 11.39 -8.09
CA LEU A 124 -19.89 10.10 -7.85
C LEU A 124 -21.24 10.27 -7.16
N GLN A 125 -21.32 11.08 -6.10
CA GLN A 125 -22.57 11.39 -5.40
C GLN A 125 -23.58 12.03 -6.35
N GLY A 126 -23.16 13.08 -7.08
CA GLY A 126 -24.04 13.72 -8.06
C GLY A 126 -24.42 12.82 -9.23
N TYR A 127 -23.67 11.75 -9.52
CA TYR A 127 -24.11 10.72 -10.46
C TYR A 127 -25.21 9.86 -9.85
N PHE A 128 -25.04 9.37 -8.62
CA PHE A 128 -26.05 8.56 -7.95
C PHE A 128 -27.37 9.31 -7.76
N ASP A 129 -27.34 10.58 -7.38
CA ASP A 129 -28.56 11.40 -7.24
C ASP A 129 -29.34 11.48 -8.56
N ARG A 130 -28.63 11.78 -9.66
CA ARG A 130 -29.22 11.88 -11.00
C ARG A 130 -29.69 10.54 -11.57
N MET A 131 -29.01 9.45 -11.24
CA MET A 131 -29.47 8.11 -11.64
C MET A 131 -30.69 7.69 -10.83
N THR A 132 -30.74 8.03 -9.55
CA THR A 132 -31.89 7.78 -8.68
C THR A 132 -33.12 8.55 -9.16
N GLU A 133 -32.95 9.81 -9.59
CA GLU A 133 -34.01 10.60 -10.24
C GLU A 133 -34.55 9.89 -11.50
N LEU A 134 -33.67 9.38 -12.37
CA LEU A 134 -34.09 8.65 -13.56
C LEU A 134 -34.82 7.33 -13.23
N LEU A 135 -34.38 6.64 -12.17
CA LEU A 135 -34.99 5.41 -11.69
C LEU A 135 -36.41 5.67 -11.13
N LEU A 136 -36.57 6.68 -10.28
CA LEU A 136 -37.81 6.96 -9.58
C LEU A 136 -38.82 7.75 -10.44
N ASP A 137 -38.38 8.85 -11.05
CA ASP A 137 -39.27 9.81 -11.69
C ASP A 137 -39.53 9.48 -13.16
N ARG A 138 -38.50 8.95 -13.84
CA ARG A 138 -38.57 8.59 -15.26
C ARG A 138 -38.77 7.09 -15.49
N ARG A 139 -38.93 6.31 -14.40
CA ARG A 139 -39.19 4.87 -14.39
C ARG A 139 -38.23 4.08 -15.28
N LEU A 140 -36.93 4.38 -15.26
CA LEU A 140 -35.93 3.82 -16.18
C LEU A 140 -35.98 2.28 -16.37
N CYS A 141 -36.41 1.53 -15.34
CA CYS A 141 -36.57 0.07 -15.38
C CYS A 141 -37.83 -0.43 -16.12
N ASP A 142 -38.73 0.46 -16.54
CA ASP A 142 -39.94 0.08 -17.27
C ASP A 142 -39.59 -0.20 -18.75
N PRO A 143 -39.95 -1.39 -19.28
CA PRO A 143 -39.66 -1.76 -20.66
C PRO A 143 -40.31 -0.82 -21.69
N THR A 144 -41.35 -0.08 -21.32
CA THR A 144 -42.06 0.86 -22.20
C THR A 144 -41.43 2.25 -22.30
N VAL A 145 -40.39 2.54 -21.49
CA VAL A 145 -39.71 3.83 -21.49
C VAL A 145 -39.01 4.11 -22.81
N SER A 146 -39.05 5.38 -23.23
CA SER A 146 -38.39 5.87 -24.45
C SER A 146 -36.89 5.60 -24.44
N ASP A 147 -36.37 5.18 -25.60
CA ASP A 147 -34.94 4.98 -25.83
C ASP A 147 -34.10 6.24 -25.52
N GLU A 148 -34.70 7.44 -25.61
CA GLU A 148 -34.05 8.70 -25.27
C GLU A 148 -33.62 8.75 -23.79
N VAL A 149 -34.45 8.24 -22.87
CA VAL A 149 -34.14 8.25 -21.43
C VAL A 149 -33.02 7.24 -21.13
N ARG A 150 -33.04 6.08 -21.79
CA ARG A 150 -31.98 5.08 -21.68
C ARG A 150 -30.66 5.61 -22.21
N GLU A 151 -30.67 6.32 -23.34
CA GLU A 151 -29.48 6.96 -23.88
C GLU A 151 -28.96 8.09 -22.98
N ILE A 152 -29.84 8.89 -22.37
CA ILE A 152 -29.40 9.89 -21.37
C ILE A 152 -28.71 9.20 -20.19
N ALA A 153 -29.29 8.13 -19.66
CA ALA A 153 -28.69 7.34 -18.58
C ALA A 153 -27.32 6.79 -19.01
N ARG A 154 -27.26 6.15 -20.18
CA ARG A 154 -26.05 5.58 -20.76
C ARG A 154 -24.94 6.62 -20.92
N VAL A 155 -25.23 7.76 -21.56
CA VAL A 155 -24.25 8.84 -21.76
C VAL A 155 -23.74 9.39 -20.43
N ARG A 156 -24.63 9.56 -19.44
CA ARG A 156 -24.24 9.97 -18.09
C ARG A 156 -23.30 8.96 -17.44
N THR A 157 -23.64 7.67 -17.51
CA THR A 157 -22.81 6.58 -16.98
C THR A 157 -21.44 6.52 -17.66
N LEU A 158 -21.37 6.57 -18.98
CA LEU A 158 -20.08 6.55 -19.70
C LEU A 158 -19.22 7.77 -19.37
N ASN A 159 -19.82 8.95 -19.20
CA ASN A 159 -19.10 10.15 -18.83
C ASN A 159 -18.54 10.08 -17.40
N ILE A 160 -19.32 9.58 -16.43
CA ILE A 160 -18.81 9.45 -15.06
C ILE A 160 -17.70 8.42 -14.98
N LEU A 161 -17.81 7.27 -15.67
CA LEU A 161 -16.77 6.24 -15.69
C LEU A 161 -15.43 6.80 -16.18
N ARG A 162 -15.43 7.65 -17.20
CA ARG A 162 -14.22 8.32 -17.72
C ARG A 162 -13.56 9.31 -16.76
N ARG A 163 -14.29 9.79 -15.75
CA ARG A 163 -13.84 10.84 -14.81
C ARG A 163 -13.43 10.29 -13.45
N LEU A 164 -13.84 9.07 -13.13
CA LEU A 164 -13.57 8.44 -11.85
C LEU A 164 -12.24 7.71 -11.85
N ASP A 165 -11.66 7.54 -10.66
CA ASP A 165 -10.57 6.60 -10.48
C ASP A 165 -11.04 5.13 -10.61
N THR A 166 -10.07 4.23 -10.71
CA THR A 166 -10.28 2.80 -10.92
C THR A 166 -11.01 2.09 -9.78
N LYS A 167 -10.98 2.65 -8.55
CA LYS A 167 -11.71 2.11 -7.39
C LYS A 167 -13.18 2.50 -7.45
N ARG A 168 -13.46 3.76 -7.79
CA ARG A 168 -14.82 4.31 -7.83
C ARG A 168 -15.63 3.81 -9.02
N MET A 169 -14.98 3.49 -10.14
CA MET A 169 -15.61 2.80 -11.27
C MET A 169 -16.33 1.51 -10.84
N ARG A 170 -15.71 0.75 -9.92
CA ARG A 170 -16.32 -0.48 -9.38
C ARG A 170 -17.65 -0.20 -8.69
N PHE A 171 -17.74 0.84 -7.85
CA PHE A 171 -18.99 1.19 -7.16
C PHE A 171 -20.09 1.58 -8.14
N VAL A 172 -19.75 2.25 -9.24
CA VAL A 172 -20.73 2.56 -10.29
C VAL A 172 -21.25 1.27 -10.94
N LEU A 173 -20.37 0.34 -11.28
CA LEU A 173 -20.78 -0.94 -11.90
C LEU A 173 -21.57 -1.82 -10.92
N GLU A 174 -21.18 -1.89 -9.65
CA GLU A 174 -21.92 -2.61 -8.60
C GLU A 174 -23.30 -2.00 -8.40
N PHE A 175 -23.41 -0.66 -8.30
CA PHE A 175 -24.71 0.01 -8.24
C PHE A 175 -25.59 -0.31 -9.45
N LEU A 176 -25.04 -0.24 -10.66
CA LEU A 176 -25.79 -0.55 -11.88
C LEU A 176 -26.23 -2.01 -11.93
N HIS A 177 -25.39 -2.94 -11.47
CA HIS A 177 -25.73 -4.35 -11.33
C HIS A 177 -26.86 -4.57 -10.31
N ASP A 178 -26.74 -3.96 -9.12
CA ASP A 178 -27.71 -4.11 -8.04
C ASP A 178 -29.09 -3.54 -8.42
N MET A 179 -29.09 -2.49 -9.26
CA MET A 179 -30.30 -1.92 -9.86
C MET A 179 -30.76 -2.66 -11.13
N GLN A 180 -30.13 -3.78 -11.49
CA GLN A 180 -30.45 -4.61 -12.66
C GLN A 180 -30.40 -3.85 -14.00
N LEU A 181 -29.60 -2.79 -14.09
CA LEU A 181 -29.54 -1.94 -15.28
C LEU A 181 -28.63 -2.49 -16.38
N ILE A 182 -27.67 -3.36 -16.03
CA ILE A 182 -26.60 -3.80 -16.93
C ILE A 182 -26.51 -5.32 -17.12
N CYS A 183 -27.30 -6.11 -16.37
CA CYS A 183 -27.20 -7.57 -16.28
C CYS A 183 -28.58 -8.22 -16.44
N GLU A 184 -29.09 -8.24 -17.67
CA GLU A 184 -30.34 -8.89 -18.10
C GLU A 184 -30.24 -9.34 -19.56
N GLU A 185 -31.15 -10.20 -20.04
CA GLU A 185 -31.21 -10.63 -21.46
C GLU A 185 -31.33 -9.43 -22.42
N THR A 186 -32.00 -8.36 -22.00
CA THR A 186 -32.03 -7.06 -22.68
C THR A 186 -31.60 -5.97 -21.70
N PRO A 187 -30.28 -5.67 -21.59
CA PRO A 187 -29.81 -4.72 -20.60
C PRO A 187 -30.37 -3.33 -20.90
N THR A 188 -31.00 -2.72 -19.90
CA THR A 188 -31.54 -1.35 -19.99
C THR A 188 -30.44 -0.33 -20.34
N LEU A 189 -29.20 -0.60 -19.91
CA LEU A 189 -28.04 0.25 -20.12
C LEU A 189 -26.87 -0.56 -20.70
N ALA A 190 -26.54 -0.32 -21.97
CA ALA A 190 -25.38 -0.93 -22.61
C ALA A 190 -24.09 -0.17 -22.28
N LEU A 191 -23.07 -0.87 -21.77
CA LEU A 191 -21.72 -0.33 -21.50
C LEU A 191 -20.75 -0.56 -22.67
N GLN A 192 -21.29 -0.69 -23.89
CA GLN A 192 -20.50 -0.82 -25.10
C GLN A 192 -19.55 0.39 -25.26
N GLY A 193 -18.27 0.09 -25.49
CA GLY A 193 -17.22 1.11 -25.65
C GLY A 193 -16.83 1.84 -24.37
N ALA A 194 -17.26 1.37 -23.19
CA ALA A 194 -16.90 1.99 -21.93
C ALA A 194 -15.38 2.01 -21.70
N ASP A 195 -14.88 3.12 -21.15
CA ASP A 195 -13.49 3.23 -20.73
C ASP A 195 -13.35 2.71 -19.29
N LEU A 196 -12.76 1.52 -19.18
CA LEU A 196 -12.54 0.79 -17.94
C LEU A 196 -11.07 0.35 -17.83
N ARG A 197 -10.16 1.10 -18.44
CA ARG A 197 -8.72 0.82 -18.40
C ARG A 197 -8.24 0.83 -16.95
N SER A 198 -7.45 -0.17 -16.59
CA SER A 198 -6.93 -0.36 -15.24
C SER A 198 -8.00 -0.47 -14.13
N ALA A 199 -9.29 -0.64 -14.48
CA ALA A 199 -10.37 -0.72 -13.50
C ALA A 199 -10.16 -1.88 -12.52
N LEU A 200 -10.50 -1.66 -11.24
CA LEU A 200 -10.31 -2.65 -10.17
C LEU A 200 -11.61 -3.42 -9.92
N LEU A 201 -11.83 -4.47 -10.71
CA LEU A 201 -13.07 -5.25 -10.79
C LEU A 201 -12.94 -6.68 -10.25
N ARG A 202 -11.94 -6.93 -9.39
CA ARG A 202 -11.69 -8.24 -8.76
C ARG A 202 -12.93 -8.77 -8.05
N ASN A 203 -13.31 -10.01 -8.33
CA ASN A 203 -14.49 -10.70 -7.76
C ASN A 203 -15.84 -9.99 -7.99
N SER A 204 -15.93 -9.07 -8.96
CA SER A 204 -17.20 -8.41 -9.30
C SER A 204 -18.23 -9.41 -9.83
N GLN A 205 -19.52 -9.14 -9.60
CA GLN A 205 -20.62 -9.90 -10.18
C GLN A 205 -21.18 -9.12 -11.36
N LEU A 206 -20.90 -9.58 -12.57
CA LEU A 206 -21.30 -8.93 -13.82
C LEU A 206 -21.73 -9.98 -14.87
N PRO A 207 -22.63 -10.93 -14.52
CA PRO A 207 -23.14 -11.89 -15.50
C PRO A 207 -23.90 -11.15 -16.61
N ASP A 208 -23.89 -11.70 -17.82
CA ASP A 208 -24.63 -11.17 -18.98
C ASP A 208 -24.27 -9.73 -19.39
N ILE A 209 -23.22 -9.14 -18.80
CA ILE A 209 -22.87 -7.74 -19.02
C ILE A 209 -22.47 -7.49 -20.48
N ASN A 210 -22.97 -6.38 -21.05
CA ASN A 210 -22.53 -5.92 -22.36
C ASN A 210 -21.38 -4.91 -22.26
N LEU A 211 -20.17 -5.41 -22.50
CA LEU A 211 -18.90 -4.69 -22.58
C LEU A 211 -18.27 -4.80 -23.99
N ALA A 212 -19.09 -4.94 -25.02
CA ALA A 212 -18.58 -4.99 -26.40
C ALA A 212 -17.74 -3.74 -26.68
N GLN A 213 -16.60 -3.90 -27.33
CA GLN A 213 -15.66 -2.82 -27.68
C GLN A 213 -15.15 -1.99 -26.49
N ALA A 214 -15.37 -2.41 -25.24
CA ALA A 214 -14.90 -1.70 -24.06
C ALA A 214 -13.37 -1.67 -24.00
N LEU A 215 -12.83 -0.59 -23.42
CA LEU A 215 -11.40 -0.44 -23.15
C LEU A 215 -11.11 -1.00 -21.76
N LEU A 216 -10.56 -2.20 -21.68
CA LEU A 216 -10.28 -2.94 -20.44
C LEU A 216 -8.78 -3.27 -20.29
N SER A 217 -7.92 -2.57 -21.03
CA SER A 217 -6.46 -2.76 -20.97
C SER A 217 -5.99 -2.64 -19.52
N GLU A 218 -5.18 -3.60 -19.06
CA GLU A 218 -4.61 -3.62 -17.71
C GLU A 218 -5.66 -3.65 -16.57
N ALA A 219 -6.94 -3.89 -16.87
CA ALA A 219 -7.98 -4.02 -15.84
C ALA A 219 -7.76 -5.28 -14.98
N THR A 220 -8.12 -5.20 -13.70
CA THR A 220 -8.09 -6.36 -12.78
C THR A 220 -9.49 -6.94 -12.65
N LEU A 221 -9.76 -8.03 -13.37
CA LEU A 221 -11.00 -8.80 -13.39
C LEU A 221 -10.86 -10.18 -12.73
N ALA A 222 -9.78 -10.41 -11.96
CA ALA A 222 -9.51 -11.69 -11.35
C ALA A 222 -10.69 -12.15 -10.47
N GLY A 223 -11.14 -13.39 -10.67
CA GLY A 223 -12.29 -13.97 -9.98
C GLY A 223 -13.64 -13.33 -10.32
N ALA A 224 -13.70 -12.37 -11.25
CA ALA A 224 -14.96 -11.75 -11.66
C ALA A 224 -15.89 -12.77 -12.31
N ASN A 225 -17.19 -12.58 -12.10
CA ASN A 225 -18.23 -13.33 -12.77
C ASN A 225 -18.67 -12.58 -14.02
N LEU A 226 -18.27 -13.08 -15.19
CA LEU A 226 -18.59 -12.57 -16.53
C LEU A 226 -19.26 -13.68 -17.36
N THR A 227 -19.94 -14.63 -16.70
CA THR A 227 -20.74 -15.67 -17.36
C THR A 227 -21.66 -15.03 -18.40
N ALA A 228 -21.67 -15.55 -19.63
CA ALA A 228 -22.45 -15.05 -20.77
C ALA A 228 -22.23 -13.56 -21.13
N GLY A 229 -21.19 -12.93 -20.59
CA GLY A 229 -20.85 -11.54 -20.89
C GLY A 229 -20.51 -11.32 -22.36
N GLN A 230 -20.92 -10.17 -22.91
CA GLN A 230 -20.63 -9.76 -24.28
C GLN A 230 -19.40 -8.85 -24.28
N LEU A 231 -18.25 -9.38 -24.68
CA LEU A 231 -16.93 -8.74 -24.73
C LEU A 231 -16.39 -8.65 -26.16
N ASN A 232 -17.27 -8.70 -27.16
CA ASN A 232 -16.91 -8.70 -28.57
C ASN A 232 -16.08 -7.46 -28.94
N GLY A 233 -14.89 -7.66 -29.50
CA GLY A 233 -13.96 -6.58 -29.85
C GLY A 233 -13.40 -5.79 -28.66
N ALA A 234 -13.61 -6.22 -27.42
CA ALA A 234 -13.07 -5.52 -26.25
C ALA A 234 -11.53 -5.54 -26.25
N LEU A 235 -10.92 -4.47 -25.74
CA LEU A 235 -9.47 -4.36 -25.59
C LEU A 235 -9.07 -4.79 -24.18
N LEU A 236 -8.63 -6.04 -24.02
CA LEU A 236 -8.25 -6.69 -22.77
C LEU A 236 -6.74 -6.94 -22.66
N ASN A 237 -5.92 -6.23 -23.44
CA ASN A 237 -4.48 -6.42 -23.43
C ASN A 237 -3.91 -6.23 -22.02
N LYS A 238 -3.12 -7.20 -21.56
CA LYS A 238 -2.54 -7.27 -20.20
C LYS A 238 -3.57 -7.27 -19.05
N ALA A 239 -4.85 -7.51 -19.31
CA ALA A 239 -5.84 -7.62 -18.24
C ALA A 239 -5.59 -8.86 -17.36
N ASP A 240 -5.87 -8.75 -16.06
CA ASP A 240 -5.86 -9.89 -15.13
C ASP A 240 -7.27 -10.48 -15.02
N LEU A 241 -7.52 -11.57 -15.75
CA LEU A 241 -8.75 -12.38 -15.73
C LEU A 241 -8.52 -13.71 -14.98
N SER A 242 -7.50 -13.80 -14.12
CA SER A 242 -7.20 -15.04 -13.42
C SER A 242 -8.38 -15.51 -12.57
N SER A 243 -8.73 -16.80 -12.67
CA SER A 243 -9.89 -17.41 -12.02
C SER A 243 -11.25 -16.78 -12.37
N ALA A 244 -11.33 -15.94 -13.41
CA ALA A 244 -12.61 -15.37 -13.85
C ALA A 244 -13.55 -16.46 -14.37
N LYS A 245 -14.87 -16.24 -14.18
CA LYS A 245 -15.92 -17.07 -14.76
C LYS A 245 -16.35 -16.42 -16.07
N LEU A 246 -16.10 -17.09 -17.19
CA LEU A 246 -16.36 -16.64 -18.55
C LEU A 246 -17.14 -17.72 -19.32
N GLN A 247 -17.92 -18.54 -18.62
CA GLN A 247 -18.68 -19.60 -19.26
C GLN A 247 -19.69 -18.95 -20.23
N ASP A 248 -19.75 -19.47 -21.45
CA ASP A 248 -20.61 -18.98 -22.53
C ASP A 248 -20.42 -17.49 -22.90
N ALA A 249 -19.34 -16.85 -22.42
CA ALA A 249 -19.02 -15.47 -22.74
C ALA A 249 -18.60 -15.32 -24.22
N SER A 250 -18.96 -14.20 -24.83
CA SER A 250 -18.58 -13.88 -26.20
C SER A 250 -17.41 -12.89 -26.21
N LEU A 251 -16.23 -13.38 -26.58
CA LEU A 251 -14.96 -12.66 -26.72
C LEU A 251 -14.55 -12.54 -28.21
N MET A 252 -15.53 -12.60 -29.13
CA MET A 252 -15.26 -12.62 -30.55
C MET A 252 -14.48 -11.36 -30.98
N GLY A 253 -13.34 -11.53 -31.62
CA GLY A 253 -12.46 -10.44 -32.05
C GLY A 253 -11.83 -9.63 -30.91
N ALA A 254 -11.94 -10.06 -29.65
CA ALA A 254 -11.33 -9.35 -28.53
C ALA A 254 -9.80 -9.37 -28.60
N ASN A 255 -9.16 -8.30 -28.13
CA ASN A 255 -7.71 -8.24 -28.01
C ASN A 255 -7.28 -8.63 -26.60
N LEU A 256 -6.77 -9.84 -26.43
CA LEU A 256 -6.33 -10.41 -25.16
C LEU A 256 -4.80 -10.44 -25.04
N VAL A 257 -4.03 -9.73 -25.89
CA VAL A 257 -2.56 -9.83 -25.90
C VAL A 257 -1.97 -9.68 -24.49
N LYS A 258 -1.19 -10.67 -24.05
CA LYS A 258 -0.57 -10.72 -22.70
C LYS A 258 -1.55 -10.76 -21.52
N ALA A 259 -2.84 -11.05 -21.75
CA ALA A 259 -3.79 -11.21 -20.67
C ALA A 259 -3.49 -12.46 -19.83
N ASN A 260 -3.81 -12.38 -18.54
CA ASN A 260 -3.71 -13.49 -17.61
C ASN A 260 -5.09 -14.15 -17.45
N LEU A 261 -5.27 -15.35 -17.99
CA LEU A 261 -6.49 -16.17 -17.89
C LEU A 261 -6.23 -17.46 -17.10
N ARG A 262 -5.22 -17.47 -16.22
CA ARG A 262 -4.88 -18.64 -15.40
C ARG A 262 -6.08 -19.08 -14.58
N HIS A 263 -6.38 -20.38 -14.56
CA HIS A 263 -7.52 -20.95 -13.84
C HIS A 263 -8.90 -20.39 -14.24
N ALA A 264 -9.00 -19.60 -15.31
CA ALA A 264 -10.29 -19.09 -15.78
C ALA A 264 -11.18 -20.22 -16.30
N ASP A 265 -12.49 -20.04 -16.17
CA ASP A 265 -13.47 -20.98 -16.70
C ASP A 265 -14.11 -20.41 -17.95
N LEU A 266 -13.66 -20.89 -19.10
CA LEU A 266 -14.05 -20.48 -20.46
C LEU A 266 -14.93 -21.54 -21.14
N ARG A 267 -15.64 -22.36 -20.36
CA ARG A 267 -16.53 -23.39 -20.93
C ARG A 267 -17.53 -22.76 -21.90
N GLY A 268 -17.61 -23.27 -23.12
CA GLY A 268 -18.53 -22.73 -24.13
C GLY A 268 -18.22 -21.31 -24.63
N ALA A 269 -17.15 -20.66 -24.14
CA ALA A 269 -16.83 -19.30 -24.53
C ALA A 269 -16.50 -19.19 -26.03
N ASN A 270 -16.93 -18.09 -26.65
CA ASN A 270 -16.66 -17.80 -28.05
C ASN A 270 -15.47 -16.83 -28.17
N LEU A 271 -14.30 -17.34 -28.57
CA LEU A 271 -13.08 -16.58 -28.84
C LEU A 271 -12.76 -16.50 -30.35
N VAL A 272 -13.77 -16.64 -31.22
CA VAL A 272 -13.55 -16.57 -32.67
C VAL A 272 -12.85 -15.28 -33.05
N LYS A 273 -11.78 -15.37 -33.85
CA LYS A 273 -10.95 -14.21 -34.28
C LYS A 273 -10.30 -13.40 -33.14
N ALA A 274 -10.33 -13.88 -31.89
CA ALA A 274 -9.70 -13.19 -30.78
C ALA A 274 -8.16 -13.19 -30.95
N ASN A 275 -7.51 -12.10 -30.58
CA ASN A 275 -6.06 -12.03 -30.51
C ASN A 275 -5.59 -12.48 -29.13
N CYS A 276 -5.12 -13.71 -29.02
CA CYS A 276 -4.68 -14.35 -27.79
C CYS A 276 -3.15 -14.54 -27.73
N ALA A 277 -2.39 -13.69 -28.45
CA ALA A 277 -0.94 -13.77 -28.43
C ALA A 277 -0.37 -13.54 -27.01
N GLU A 278 0.57 -14.39 -26.61
CA GLU A 278 1.23 -14.35 -25.29
C GLU A 278 0.25 -14.45 -24.09
N VAL A 279 -0.96 -15.00 -24.29
CA VAL A 279 -1.93 -15.19 -23.19
C VAL A 279 -1.52 -16.35 -22.27
N ASP A 280 -1.67 -16.17 -20.96
CA ASP A 280 -1.56 -17.27 -19.99
C ASP A 280 -2.91 -17.94 -19.74
N LEU A 281 -3.17 -19.07 -20.40
CA LEU A 281 -4.34 -19.95 -20.20
C LEU A 281 -4.00 -21.16 -19.30
N SER A 282 -2.90 -21.12 -18.54
CA SER A 282 -2.54 -22.28 -17.72
C SER A 282 -3.63 -22.64 -16.72
N TYR A 283 -3.95 -23.93 -16.65
CA TYR A 283 -5.02 -24.49 -15.82
C TYR A 283 -6.44 -23.96 -16.12
N ALA A 284 -6.65 -23.26 -17.24
CA ALA A 284 -7.98 -22.82 -17.65
C ALA A 284 -8.87 -24.00 -18.10
N ASN A 285 -10.19 -23.81 -18.04
CA ASN A 285 -11.16 -24.77 -18.55
C ASN A 285 -11.76 -24.26 -19.86
N LEU A 286 -11.32 -24.84 -20.98
CA LEU A 286 -11.68 -24.49 -22.35
C LEU A 286 -12.69 -25.48 -22.97
N ARG A 287 -13.31 -26.37 -22.19
CA ARG A 287 -14.24 -27.38 -22.73
C ARG A 287 -15.37 -26.72 -23.52
N GLY A 288 -15.60 -27.16 -24.75
CA GLY A 288 -16.59 -26.57 -25.65
C GLY A 288 -16.31 -25.14 -26.12
N ALA A 289 -15.18 -24.53 -25.78
CA ALA A 289 -14.84 -23.18 -26.26
C ALA A 289 -14.61 -23.18 -27.78
N ASN A 290 -14.99 -22.09 -28.44
CA ASN A 290 -14.71 -21.88 -29.86
C ASN A 290 -13.55 -20.89 -30.05
N LEU A 291 -12.38 -21.38 -30.47
CA LEU A 291 -11.20 -20.58 -30.79
C LEU A 291 -10.91 -20.55 -32.30
N GLN A 292 -11.88 -20.81 -33.18
CA GLN A 292 -11.65 -20.73 -34.63
C GLN A 292 -11.12 -19.35 -35.03
N GLU A 293 -10.11 -19.34 -35.90
CA GLU A 293 -9.44 -18.11 -36.37
C GLU A 293 -8.78 -17.27 -35.24
N ALA A 294 -8.71 -17.77 -33.99
CA ALA A 294 -8.02 -17.06 -32.92
C ALA A 294 -6.50 -17.08 -33.14
N HIS A 295 -5.83 -15.98 -32.81
CA HIS A 295 -4.39 -15.88 -32.89
C HIS A 295 -3.74 -16.41 -31.60
N LEU A 296 -3.16 -17.61 -31.64
CA LEU A 296 -2.64 -18.34 -30.47
C LEU A 296 -1.10 -18.36 -30.38
N GLU A 297 -0.43 -17.34 -30.91
CA GLU A 297 1.03 -17.24 -30.86
C GLU A 297 1.53 -17.16 -29.41
N GLN A 298 2.49 -18.03 -29.02
CA GLN A 298 3.09 -18.05 -27.68
C GLN A 298 2.08 -18.19 -26.52
N VAL A 299 0.90 -18.78 -26.76
CA VAL A 299 -0.08 -19.04 -25.71
C VAL A 299 0.41 -20.11 -24.74
N ASN A 300 0.23 -19.90 -23.44
CA ASN A 300 0.52 -20.91 -22.43
C ASN A 300 -0.73 -21.74 -22.12
N LEU A 301 -0.76 -23.00 -22.56
CA LEU A 301 -1.86 -23.94 -22.29
C LEU A 301 -1.51 -25.00 -21.22
N THR A 302 -0.47 -24.76 -20.41
CA THR A 302 -0.01 -25.74 -19.41
C THR A 302 -1.14 -26.12 -18.45
N GLY A 303 -1.51 -27.40 -18.42
CA GLY A 303 -2.56 -27.91 -17.54
C GLY A 303 -3.98 -27.46 -17.89
N ALA A 304 -4.18 -26.76 -19.01
CA ALA A 304 -5.51 -26.41 -19.49
C ALA A 304 -6.33 -27.67 -19.81
N THR A 305 -7.64 -27.61 -19.57
CA THR A 305 -8.57 -28.70 -19.86
C THR A 305 -9.44 -28.35 -21.05
N PHE A 306 -9.57 -29.27 -22.00
CA PHE A 306 -10.36 -29.13 -23.21
C PHE A 306 -10.89 -30.51 -23.64
N ASP A 307 -11.91 -30.53 -24.49
CA ASP A 307 -12.61 -31.74 -24.93
C ASP A 307 -12.82 -31.75 -26.46
N GLU A 308 -13.59 -32.72 -26.94
CA GLU A 308 -13.86 -32.90 -28.38
C GLU A 308 -14.74 -31.79 -28.97
N LYS A 309 -15.45 -31.03 -28.13
CA LYS A 309 -16.26 -29.89 -28.54
C LYS A 309 -15.44 -28.61 -28.66
N THR A 310 -14.20 -28.61 -28.16
CA THR A 310 -13.32 -27.45 -28.21
C THR A 310 -12.83 -27.27 -29.64
N GLN A 311 -13.11 -26.12 -30.23
CA GLN A 311 -12.76 -25.83 -31.63
C GLN A 311 -11.49 -24.98 -31.67
N TRP A 312 -10.47 -25.45 -32.40
CA TRP A 312 -9.16 -24.79 -32.49
C TRP A 312 -9.00 -24.06 -33.83
N PRO A 313 -8.08 -23.08 -33.94
CA PRO A 313 -7.70 -22.52 -35.23
C PRO A 313 -7.15 -23.59 -36.17
N THR A 314 -7.38 -23.42 -37.48
CA THR A 314 -6.83 -24.31 -38.50
C THR A 314 -5.30 -24.37 -38.40
N GLY A 315 -4.74 -25.59 -38.37
CA GLY A 315 -3.29 -25.80 -38.27
C GLY A 315 -2.72 -25.72 -36.85
N PHE A 316 -3.52 -25.38 -35.84
CA PHE A 316 -3.09 -25.41 -34.45
C PHE A 316 -3.21 -26.81 -33.85
N ALA A 317 -2.11 -27.33 -33.31
CA ALA A 317 -2.09 -28.59 -32.57
C ALA A 317 -2.05 -28.31 -31.06
N PRO A 318 -3.14 -28.52 -30.30
CA PRO A 318 -3.12 -28.33 -28.86
C PRO A 318 -2.21 -29.36 -28.17
N PRO A 319 -1.62 -29.03 -27.01
CA PRO A 319 -0.82 -29.99 -26.25
C PRO A 319 -1.66 -31.21 -25.88
N PRO A 320 -1.07 -32.41 -25.70
CA PRO A 320 -1.84 -33.61 -25.37
C PRO A 320 -2.66 -33.40 -24.08
N LYS A 321 -3.91 -33.90 -24.07
CA LYS A 321 -4.82 -33.82 -22.91
C LYS A 321 -4.09 -34.30 -21.66
N ALA A 322 -4.01 -33.44 -20.64
CA ALA A 322 -3.47 -33.86 -19.35
C ALA A 322 -4.30 -35.04 -18.84
N LYS A 323 -3.65 -36.19 -18.59
CA LYS A 323 -4.31 -37.37 -18.02
C LYS A 323 -4.84 -36.97 -16.64
N VAL A 324 -6.15 -36.72 -16.56
CA VAL A 324 -6.82 -36.46 -15.28
C VAL A 324 -6.65 -37.73 -14.45
N SER A 325 -5.71 -37.69 -13.50
CA SER A 325 -5.50 -38.80 -12.57
C SER A 325 -6.71 -38.83 -11.61
N PRO A 326 -7.48 -39.93 -11.53
CA PRO A 326 -8.70 -40.00 -10.75
C PRO A 326 -8.38 -40.22 -9.25
N LYS A 327 -7.60 -39.32 -8.65
CA LYS A 327 -7.24 -39.38 -7.23
C LYS A 327 -7.66 -38.10 -6.52
N ARG A 328 -8.97 -37.90 -6.34
CA ARG A 328 -9.54 -37.12 -5.22
C ARG A 328 -11.06 -37.20 -5.02
N ALA A 329 -11.74 -38.23 -5.54
CA ALA A 329 -13.17 -38.43 -5.33
C ALA A 329 -13.54 -39.37 -4.15
N LYS A 330 -12.59 -39.68 -3.24
CA LYS A 330 -12.83 -40.51 -2.05
C LYS A 330 -12.42 -39.78 -0.76
N ALA A 331 -12.99 -38.61 -0.50
CA ALA A 331 -12.78 -37.92 0.78
C ALA A 331 -14.08 -37.35 1.38
N ASN A 332 -15.25 -37.79 0.93
CA ASN A 332 -16.53 -37.54 1.61
C ASN A 332 -17.33 -38.85 1.65
N GLN A 333 -17.05 -39.67 2.66
CA GLN A 333 -18.07 -40.57 3.22
C GLN A 333 -18.40 -40.09 4.64
N PRO A 334 -19.69 -40.08 5.04
CA PRO A 334 -20.09 -39.60 6.35
C PRO A 334 -19.74 -40.60 7.44
N TRP A 335 -19.25 -40.10 8.57
CA TRP A 335 -18.89 -40.88 9.76
C TRP A 335 -20.11 -41.61 10.34
N HIS A 336 -20.22 -42.91 10.07
CA HIS A 336 -21.13 -43.81 10.79
C HIS A 336 -20.32 -44.64 11.80
N TRP A 337 -20.56 -44.34 13.09
CA TRP A 337 -20.40 -45.13 14.32
C TRP A 337 -19.40 -46.30 14.36
N LEU A 338 -18.47 -46.25 15.32
CA LEU A 338 -18.11 -47.41 16.13
C LEU A 338 -17.83 -46.94 17.57
N SER A 339 -18.90 -46.95 18.36
CA SER A 339 -18.84 -47.08 19.81
C SER A 339 -18.35 -48.49 20.14
N HIS A 340 -17.13 -48.66 20.65
CA HIS A 340 -16.84 -49.71 21.62
C HIS A 340 -15.73 -49.24 22.56
N SER A 341 -16.20 -48.84 23.74
CA SER A 341 -15.48 -48.57 24.97
C SER A 341 -14.51 -49.69 25.36
N TRP A 342 -13.25 -49.33 25.61
CA TRP A 342 -12.32 -50.12 26.41
C TRP A 342 -12.07 -49.36 27.72
N TRP A 343 -12.51 -49.94 28.83
CA TRP A 343 -12.20 -49.52 30.20
C TRP A 343 -11.65 -50.72 30.98
N PRO A 344 -10.51 -50.63 31.68
CA PRO A 344 -10.04 -51.68 32.57
C PRO A 344 -10.16 -51.25 34.04
N SER A 345 -10.98 -51.94 34.84
CA SER A 345 -10.75 -52.10 36.30
C SER A 345 -11.83 -52.96 36.95
N LYS A 346 -11.54 -54.23 37.25
CA LYS A 346 -12.27 -54.99 38.27
C LYS A 346 -11.43 -55.01 39.55
N ASN A 347 -11.82 -54.19 40.51
CA ASN A 347 -11.38 -54.30 41.89
C ASN A 347 -12.15 -55.45 42.58
N ARG A 348 -11.40 -56.28 43.32
CA ARG A 348 -11.91 -57.24 44.30
C ARG A 348 -12.44 -56.49 45.53
N MET A 349 -13.55 -56.94 46.10
CA MET A 349 -13.59 -57.57 47.43
C MET A 349 -15.03 -57.87 47.88
N ASN A 350 -15.22 -59.16 48.21
CA ASN A 350 -15.99 -59.76 49.30
C ASN A 350 -17.34 -59.18 49.75
N HIS A 351 -18.33 -60.09 49.67
CA HIS A 351 -19.55 -60.14 50.46
C HIS A 351 -19.25 -60.19 51.98
N PRO A 352 -20.23 -59.82 52.83
CA PRO A 352 -20.02 -59.23 54.16
C PRO A 352 -19.22 -60.05 55.15
#